data_AF-A0AAD7DKB7-F1
#
_entry.id   AF-A0AAD7DKB7-F1
#
_cell.length_a   1.000
_cell.length_b   1.000
_cell.length_c   1.000
_cell.angle_alpha   90.00
_cell.angle_beta   90.00
_cell.angle_gamma   90.00
#
_symmetry.space_group_name_H-M   'P 1'
#
loop_
_entity.id
_entity.type
_entity.pdbx_description
1 polymer ?
#
loop_
_entity_poly.entity_id
_entity_poly.type
_entity_poly.pdbx_seq_one_letter_code
_entity_poly.pdbx_strand_id
1 'polypeptide(L)'
;MNPETDTPEPSRLKRRKGACDACRKRKIRCGGCQAPGDPCTQCKNMGLDCTYEANMQTLRSSKGYVAALETRVKKLERLLNKERAQLDVNLAGLLKRITALAGHRLDGTPRKR
;
A
#
# COMPACT_ATOMS: atom_id res chain seq x y z
N MET A 1 33.79 34.82 50.74
CA MET A 1 33.79 34.03 49.49
C MET A 1 32.53 33.17 49.51
N ASN A 2 31.46 33.62 48.85
CA ASN A 2 30.25 32.83 48.67
C ASN A 2 30.27 32.23 47.25
N PRO A 3 30.14 30.91 47.08
CA PRO A 3 29.98 30.32 45.77
C PRO A 3 28.51 30.43 45.34
N GLU A 4 28.26 31.19 44.28
CA GLU A 4 26.96 31.33 43.64
C GLU A 4 26.61 30.03 42.91
N THR A 5 25.46 29.45 43.26
CA THR A 5 24.88 28.27 42.62
C THR A 5 24.34 28.64 41.24
N ASP A 6 25.08 28.28 40.19
CA ASP A 6 24.61 28.33 38.80
C ASP A 6 23.49 27.29 38.64
N THR A 7 22.25 27.76 38.75
CA THR A 7 21.06 26.93 38.53
C THR A 7 20.78 27.01 37.02
N PRO A 8 20.86 25.92 36.25
CA PRO A 8 20.63 25.99 34.82
C PRO A 8 19.16 26.36 34.56
N GLU A 9 18.96 27.58 34.06
CA GLU A 9 17.70 28.10 33.55
C GLU A 9 17.03 27.05 32.64
N PRO A 10 15.77 26.68 32.87
CA PRO A 10 15.11 25.67 32.06
C PRO A 10 14.93 26.23 30.65
N SER A 11 15.84 25.85 29.76
CA SER A 11 15.71 26.09 28.32
C SER A 11 14.28 25.72 27.93
N ARG A 12 13.49 26.72 27.50
CA ARG A 12 12.07 26.54 27.19
C ARG A 12 11.95 25.46 26.12
N LEU A 13 11.68 24.22 26.56
CA LEU A 13 11.65 23.07 25.68
C LEU A 13 10.60 23.36 24.61
N LYS A 14 11.08 23.49 23.38
CA LYS A 14 10.28 24.00 22.27
C LYS A 14 9.17 22.99 22.00
N ARG A 15 7.96 23.28 22.48
CA ARG A 15 6.78 22.43 22.29
C ARG A 15 6.67 22.05 20.81
N ARG A 16 6.63 20.75 20.51
CA ARG A 16 6.45 20.27 19.12
C ARG A 16 5.16 20.87 18.55
N LYS A 17 5.25 21.43 17.35
CA LYS A 17 4.09 21.97 16.62
C LYS A 17 3.23 20.83 16.08
N GLY A 18 1.97 20.74 16.49
CA GLY A 18 0.98 19.78 15.97
C GLY A 18 0.36 18.86 17.04
N ALA A 19 -0.80 18.29 16.73
CA ALA A 19 -1.44 17.25 17.55
C ALA A 19 -0.89 15.86 17.22
N CYS A 20 -0.73 14.99 18.22
CA CYS A 20 -0.41 13.57 18.02
C CYS A 20 -1.54 12.82 17.33
N ASP A 21 -1.26 11.62 16.82
CA ASP A 21 -2.21 10.84 16.04
C ASP A 21 -3.39 10.35 16.90
N ALA A 22 -3.14 9.98 18.15
CA ALA A 22 -4.19 9.63 19.10
C ALA A 22 -5.16 10.79 19.37
N CYS A 23 -4.65 12.01 19.56
CA CYS A 23 -5.49 13.20 19.74
C CYS A 23 -6.23 13.59 18.45
N ARG A 24 -5.60 13.45 17.28
CA ARG A 24 -6.25 13.66 15.98
C ARG A 24 -7.40 12.68 15.77
N LYS A 25 -7.17 11.37 15.99
CA LYS A 25 -8.17 10.30 15.83
C LYS A 25 -9.38 10.52 16.74
N ARG A 26 -9.14 10.98 17.97
CA ARG A 26 -10.19 11.28 18.96
C ARG A 26 -10.80 12.67 18.84
N LYS A 27 -10.27 13.53 17.96
CA LYS A 27 -10.71 14.92 17.77
C LYS A 27 -10.67 15.75 19.06
N ILE A 28 -9.65 15.55 19.89
CA ILE A 28 -9.45 16.27 21.15
C ILE A 28 -8.21 17.16 21.09
N ARG A 29 -8.15 18.19 21.95
CA ARG A 29 -7.01 19.11 22.03
C ARG A 29 -5.77 18.36 22.54
N CYS A 30 -4.68 18.40 21.78
CA CYS A 30 -3.39 17.84 22.20
C CYS A 30 -2.67 18.82 23.13
N GLY A 31 -2.24 18.33 24.30
CA GLY A 31 -1.43 19.12 25.26
C GLY A 31 0.03 19.31 24.83
N GLY A 32 0.48 18.64 23.77
CA GLY A 32 1.87 18.61 23.36
C GLY A 32 2.75 17.76 24.28
N CYS A 33 3.96 17.44 23.82
CA CYS A 33 4.95 16.70 24.60
C CYS A 33 5.82 17.66 25.41
N GLN A 34 6.10 17.32 26.65
CA GLN A 34 7.00 18.08 27.52
C GLN A 34 8.47 17.75 27.23
N ALA A 35 8.78 16.50 26.87
CA ALA A 35 10.11 16.05 26.45
C ALA A 35 10.07 15.26 25.13
N PRO A 36 11.20 15.11 24.41
CA PRO A 36 11.30 14.22 23.26
C PRO A 36 11.10 12.77 23.71
N GLY A 37 10.10 12.08 23.14
CA GLY A 37 9.78 10.68 23.49
C GLY A 37 8.66 10.53 24.52
N ASP A 38 8.26 11.60 25.21
CA ASP A 38 7.13 11.54 26.13
C ASP A 38 5.79 11.61 25.41
N PRO A 39 4.75 10.88 25.89
CA PRO A 39 3.40 11.05 25.40
C PRO A 39 2.87 12.45 25.73
N CYS A 40 1.98 12.98 24.89
CA CYS A 40 1.34 14.24 25.19
C CYS A 40 0.51 14.14 26.48
N THR A 41 0.25 15.25 27.18
CA THR A 41 -0.49 15.26 28.45
C THR A 41 -1.80 14.48 28.40
N GLN A 42 -2.51 14.58 27.28
CA GLN A 42 -3.79 13.92 27.08
C GLN A 42 -3.63 12.40 26.90
N CYS A 43 -2.64 11.97 26.12
CA CYS A 43 -2.32 10.55 25.98
C CYS A 43 -1.76 9.95 27.26
N LYS A 44 -0.94 10.70 28.01
CA LYS A 44 -0.39 10.29 29.31
C LYS A 44 -1.52 9.98 30.30
N ASN A 45 -2.51 10.87 30.40
CA ASN A 45 -3.64 10.70 31.31
C ASN A 45 -4.57 9.53 30.92
N MET A 46 -4.67 9.23 29.62
CA MET A 46 -5.50 8.13 29.13
C MET A 46 -4.74 6.81 28.96
N GLY A 47 -3.43 6.77 29.23
CA GLY A 47 -2.59 5.60 28.96
C GLY A 47 -2.58 5.17 27.48
N LEU A 48 -2.68 6.14 26.56
CA LEU A 48 -2.68 5.85 25.12
C LEU A 48 -1.28 5.90 24.54
N ASP A 49 -1.04 5.04 23.56
CA ASP A 49 0.12 5.15 22.72
C ASP A 49 0.09 6.46 21.91
N CYS A 50 1.15 7.26 22.06
CA CYS A 50 1.22 8.63 21.58
C CYS A 50 2.23 8.75 20.45
N THR A 51 1.77 8.46 19.24
CA THR A 51 2.59 8.59 18.04
C THR A 51 2.36 9.94 17.34
N TYR A 52 3.41 10.44 16.70
CA TYR A 52 3.39 11.59 15.80
C TYR A 52 3.87 11.15 14.41
N GLU A 53 3.41 9.98 13.97
CA GLU A 53 3.70 9.52 12.63
C GLU A 53 3.03 10.46 11.64
N ALA A 54 3.84 11.07 10.76
CA ALA A 54 3.36 12.00 9.75
C ALA A 54 2.61 11.26 8.64
N ASN A 55 1.46 10.63 8.94
CA ASN A 55 0.75 9.76 8.01
C ASN A 55 -0.35 10.45 7.20
N MET A 56 -0.17 11.72 6.79
CA MET A 56 -1.18 12.40 5.96
C MET A 56 -0.64 13.05 4.69
N GLN A 57 0.68 13.25 4.58
CA GLN A 57 1.27 13.78 3.34
C GLN A 57 1.53 12.67 2.31
N THR A 58 1.85 11.46 2.75
CA THR A 58 2.12 10.29 1.90
C THR A 58 0.89 9.76 1.17
N LEU A 59 -0.32 9.96 1.71
CA LEU A 59 -1.59 9.56 1.08
C LEU A 59 -1.94 10.36 -0.18
N ARG A 60 -1.40 11.57 -0.35
CA ARG A 60 -1.59 12.36 -1.57
C ARG A 60 -0.62 11.95 -2.68
N SER A 61 0.61 11.56 -2.32
CA SER A 61 1.62 11.06 -3.27
C SER A 61 1.43 9.59 -3.65
N SER A 62 0.82 8.78 -2.78
CA SER A 62 0.56 7.35 -3.05
C SER A 62 -0.53 7.12 -4.11
N LYS A 63 -1.47 8.06 -4.31
CA LYS A 63 -2.49 7.95 -5.36
C LYS A 63 -1.89 7.86 -6.76
N GLY A 64 -0.84 8.62 -7.05
CA GLY A 64 -0.16 8.56 -8.34
C GLY A 64 0.59 7.24 -8.55
N TYR A 65 1.27 6.77 -7.50
CA TYR A 65 2.00 5.50 -7.55
C TYR A 65 1.07 4.30 -7.70
N VAL A 66 -0.02 4.25 -6.94
CA VAL A 66 -1.04 3.19 -7.05
C VAL A 66 -1.71 3.22 -8.41
N ALA A 67 -2.11 4.39 -8.92
CA ALA A 67 -2.69 4.51 -10.27
C ALA A 67 -1.71 4.09 -11.38
N ALA A 68 -0.42 4.38 -11.22
CA ALA A 68 0.62 3.92 -12.15
C ALA A 68 0.79 2.40 -12.11
N LEU A 69 0.75 1.79 -10.92
CA LEU A 69 0.78 0.34 -10.76
C LEU A 69 -0.46 -0.32 -11.38
N GLU A 70 -1.65 0.19 -11.10
CA GLU A 70 -2.91 -0.29 -11.70
C GLU A 70 -2.86 -0.24 -13.23
N THR A 71 -2.35 0.86 -13.80
CA THR A 71 -2.17 1.01 -15.24
C THR A 71 -1.22 -0.03 -15.81
N ARG A 72 -0.10 -0.27 -15.11
CA ARG A 72 0.91 -1.24 -15.54
C ARG A 72 0.38 -2.68 -15.46
N VAL A 73 -0.33 -3.04 -14.39
CA VAL A 73 -1.00 -4.33 -14.25
C VAL A 73 -2.00 -4.55 -15.38
N LYS A 74 -2.87 -3.56 -15.64
CA LYS A 74 -3.87 -3.64 -16.71
C LYS A 74 -3.24 -3.83 -18.10
N LYS A 75 -2.08 -3.22 -18.34
CA LYS A 75 -1.32 -3.43 -19.59
C LYS A 75 -0.79 -4.87 -19.69
N LEU A 76 -0.23 -5.40 -18.61
CA LEU A 76 0.30 -6.76 -18.57
C LEU A 76 -0.81 -7.80 -18.76
N GLU A 77 -1.94 -7.65 -18.08
CA GLU A 77 -3.10 -8.53 -18.23
C GLU A 77 -3.62 -8.56 -19.67
N ARG A 78 -3.68 -7.40 -20.34
CA ARG A 78 -4.09 -7.32 -21.75
C ARG A 78 -3.14 -8.09 -22.67
N LEU A 79 -1.83 -7.96 -22.46
CA LEU A 79 -0.83 -8.67 -23.26
C LEU A 79 -0.91 -10.18 -23.02
N LEU A 80 -1.02 -10.61 -21.77
CA LEU A 80 -1.17 -12.02 -21.41
C LEU A 80 -2.44 -12.62 -22.02
N ASN A 81 -3.57 -11.90 -21.96
CA ASN A 81 -4.82 -12.37 -22.56
C ASN A 81 -4.72 -12.48 -24.09
N LYS A 82 -3.99 -11.57 -24.75
CA LYS A 82 -3.75 -11.63 -26.20
C LYS A 82 -2.89 -12.83 -26.57
N GLU A 83 -1.80 -13.08 -25.84
CA GLU A 83 -0.94 -14.25 -26.06
C GLU A 83 -1.68 -15.55 -25.80
N ARG A 84 -2.47 -15.61 -24.72
CA ARG A 84 -3.31 -16.76 -24.40
C ARG A 84 -4.32 -17.07 -25.52
N ALA A 85 -5.02 -16.06 -26.01
CA ALA A 85 -5.95 -16.24 -27.13
C ALA A 85 -5.26 -16.74 -28.40
N GLN A 86 -4.03 -16.28 -28.69
CA GLN A 86 -3.24 -16.79 -29.82
C GLN A 86 -2.87 -18.27 -29.63
N LEU A 87 -2.44 -18.66 -28.42
CA LEU A 87 -2.13 -20.05 -28.11
C LEU A 87 -3.37 -20.96 -28.21
N ASP A 88 -4.54 -20.49 -27.77
CA ASP A 88 -5.80 -21.23 -27.87
C ASP A 88 -6.20 -21.49 -29.33
N VAL A 89 -6.10 -20.47 -30.20
CA VAL A 89 -6.35 -20.61 -31.65
C VAL A 89 -5.34 -21.57 -32.29
N ASN A 90 -4.07 -21.47 -31.93
CA ASN A 90 -3.01 -22.33 -32.46
C ASN A 90 -3.20 -23.79 -32.04
N LEU A 91 -3.54 -24.03 -30.77
CA LEU A 91 -3.83 -25.35 -30.23
C LEU A 91 -5.06 -25.96 -30.90
N ALA A 92 -6.15 -25.21 -31.01
CA ALA A 92 -7.35 -25.66 -31.72
C ALA A 92 -7.07 -25.99 -33.20
N GLY A 93 -6.23 -25.21 -33.88
CA GLY A 93 -5.79 -25.47 -35.24
C GLY A 93 -4.89 -26.71 -35.37
N LEU A 94 -4.03 -26.96 -34.39
CA LEU A 94 -3.21 -28.18 -34.33
C LEU A 94 -4.08 -29.42 -34.12
N LEU A 95 -5.01 -29.38 -33.17
CA LEU A 95 -5.94 -30.48 -32.90
C LEU A 95 -6.75 -30.85 -34.15
N LYS A 96 -7.31 -29.87 -34.86
CA LYS A 96 -8.03 -30.09 -36.13
C LYS A 96 -7.18 -30.80 -37.19
N ARG A 97 -5.89 -30.46 -37.29
CA ARG A 97 -4.94 -31.09 -38.23
C ARG A 97 -4.64 -32.53 -37.83
N ILE A 98 -4.41 -32.78 -36.54
CA ILE A 98 -4.18 -34.13 -36.01
C ILE A 98 -5.41 -35.02 -36.25
N THR A 99 -6.62 -34.54 -35.96
CA THR A 99 -7.86 -35.31 -36.18
C THR A 99 -8.12 -35.57 -37.67
N ALA A 100 -7.78 -34.62 -38.54
CA ALA A 100 -7.90 -34.79 -40.00
C ALA A 100 -6.92 -35.84 -40.56
N LEU A 101 -5.68 -35.85 -40.06
CA LEU A 101 -4.66 -36.86 -40.41
C LEU A 101 -5.02 -38.26 -39.88
N ALA A 102 -5.67 -38.32 -38.71
CA ALA A 102 -6.16 -39.57 -38.13
C ALA A 102 -7.42 -40.14 -38.84
N GLY A 103 -8.02 -39.43 -39.81
CA GLY A 103 -9.12 -39.95 -40.62
C GLY A 103 -10.47 -40.12 -39.91
N HIS A 104 -10.65 -39.51 -38.73
CA HIS A 104 -11.91 -39.52 -37.99
C HIS A 104 -12.63 -38.16 -38.08
N ARG A 105 -13.94 -38.19 -38.34
CA ARG A 105 -14.80 -37.00 -38.22
C ARG A 105 -14.86 -36.58 -36.74
N LEU A 106 -15.09 -35.30 -36.42
CA LEU A 106 -15.21 -34.80 -35.03
C LEU A 106 -16.27 -35.56 -34.21
N ASP A 107 -17.21 -36.23 -34.87
CA ASP A 107 -18.26 -37.09 -34.30
C ASP A 107 -17.86 -38.58 -34.15
N GLY A 108 -16.57 -38.92 -34.30
CA GLY A 108 -16.05 -40.28 -34.07
C GLY A 108 -16.36 -41.32 -35.15
N THR A 109 -17.05 -40.97 -36.25
CA THR A 109 -17.37 -41.93 -37.31
C THR A 109 -16.23 -42.10 -38.33
N PRO A 110 -15.93 -43.35 -38.77
CA PRO A 110 -14.89 -43.60 -39.76
C PRO A 110 -15.31 -43.11 -41.15
N ARG A 111 -14.33 -42.59 -41.91
CA ARG A 111 -14.52 -42.11 -43.29
C ARG A 111 -14.82 -43.31 -44.21
N LYS A 112 -16.07 -43.46 -44.65
CA LYS A 112 -16.44 -44.46 -45.68
C LYS A 112 -15.68 -44.15 -46.98
N ARG A 113 -15.08 -45.20 -47.56
CA ARG A 113 -14.45 -45.18 -48.89
C ARG A 113 -15.48 -44.88 -49.98
#